data_AF-A0A1Z9S1V8-F1
#
_entry.id   AF-A0A1Z9S1V8-F1
#
_cell.length_a   1.000
_cell.length_b   1.000
_cell.length_c   1.000
_cell.angle_alpha   90.00
_cell.angle_beta   90.00
_cell.angle_gamma   90.00
#
_symmetry.space_group_name_H-M   'P 1'
#
loop_
_entity.id
_entity.type
_entity.pdbx_description
1 polymer ?
#
loop_
_entity_poly.entity_id
_entity_poly.type
_entity_poly.pdbx_seq_one_letter_code
_entity_poly.pdbx_strand_id
1 'polypeptide(L)'
;MERRMSSRLGGEFCLVCGAEPPLYGDRMCEPCLRARTVLAKVPENIPWVRCARCGIVEIDGKWENTTEDEVWDELLHRNLAVHDQAEDIQLAMEPVKVSDRHTLLHIQIEGVIDNLLFQEEHTMRARMANGVCLTCTRRAGNYFEATVQLRSSARRLSEDEFTRLRATLEEVLNKLSDDPMFFITSEGQVTGGYDVVLGSKGLARAWGRHLVSEYGGMVVETNSTVGRKDGVDVTRLTLLYRKPGYEIGDIVQWRNHIWRPSSWTKDGAIMERVDRRERTGASWRDLEQAKVLAQRHELSSVEFINEDASVGEFLDPNTWAMDHVRLPFDHTPGRKGLLMRHDDAWLALPFMAVDEPETVEES
;
A
#
# COMPACT_ATOMS: atom_id res chain seq x y z
N MET A 1 63.64 -47.89 49.82
CA MET A 1 63.40 -46.44 49.94
C MET A 1 62.00 -46.18 49.38
N GLU A 2 61.00 -46.42 50.22
CA GLU A 2 59.58 -46.20 49.94
C GLU A 2 59.30 -44.70 49.86
N ARG A 3 58.69 -44.24 48.76
CA ARG A 3 57.95 -42.98 48.75
C ARG A 3 56.47 -43.31 48.91
N ARG A 4 55.99 -43.10 50.13
CA ARG A 4 54.60 -43.17 50.57
C ARG A 4 53.68 -42.42 49.61
N MET A 5 52.71 -43.13 49.02
CA MET A 5 51.46 -42.53 48.56
C MET A 5 50.75 -41.94 49.78
N SER A 6 50.67 -40.62 49.84
CA SER A 6 49.83 -39.92 50.80
C SER A 6 48.38 -40.06 50.34
N SER A 7 47.63 -40.96 50.98
CA SER A 7 46.17 -41.02 50.88
C SER A 7 45.59 -39.79 51.56
N ARG A 8 45.35 -38.72 50.79
CA ARG A 8 44.53 -37.59 51.24
C ARG A 8 43.08 -38.06 51.29
N LEU A 9 42.64 -38.56 52.44
CA LEU A 9 41.22 -38.73 52.77
C LEU A 9 40.61 -37.32 52.85
N GLY A 10 39.98 -36.88 51.77
CA GLY A 10 39.35 -35.55 51.65
C GLY A 10 39.45 -34.89 50.26
N GLY A 11 39.62 -35.67 49.18
CA GLY A 11 39.51 -35.12 47.82
C GLY A 11 38.08 -34.72 47.47
N GLU A 12 37.91 -33.77 46.55
CA GLU A 12 36.60 -33.46 45.99
C GLU A 12 36.09 -34.66 45.16
N PHE A 13 34.82 -35.01 45.30
CA PHE A 13 34.18 -36.12 44.58
C PHE A 13 32.77 -35.72 44.12
N CYS A 14 32.27 -36.41 43.10
CA CYS A 14 30.93 -36.22 42.58
C CYS A 14 29.88 -36.57 43.63
N LEU A 15 28.97 -35.64 43.95
CA LEU A 15 27.93 -35.86 44.97
C LEU A 15 26.88 -36.91 44.57
N VAL A 16 26.81 -37.28 43.28
CA VAL A 16 25.83 -38.24 42.77
C VAL A 16 26.39 -39.66 42.68
N CYS A 17 27.63 -39.83 42.21
CA CYS A 17 28.21 -41.15 41.93
C CYS A 17 29.56 -41.43 42.62
N GLY A 18 30.16 -40.44 43.29
CA GLY A 18 31.45 -40.59 43.99
C GLY A 18 32.69 -40.52 43.09
N ALA A 19 32.54 -40.22 41.79
CA ALA A 19 33.68 -40.08 40.86
C ALA A 19 34.65 -38.95 41.27
N GLU A 20 35.92 -39.12 40.95
CA GLU A 20 36.97 -38.10 41.13
C GLU A 20 36.82 -36.92 40.14
N PRO A 21 37.50 -35.78 40.36
CA PRO A 21 37.44 -34.62 39.48
C PRO A 21 37.92 -34.92 38.03
N PRO A 22 37.52 -34.14 37.01
CA PRO A 22 36.90 -32.81 37.10
C PRO A 22 35.42 -32.83 37.53
N LEU A 23 35.04 -31.81 38.30
CA LEU A 23 33.67 -31.57 38.75
C LEU A 23 33.17 -30.23 38.19
N TYR A 24 31.86 -30.15 37.96
CA TYR A 24 31.14 -29.04 37.35
C TYR A 24 29.92 -28.70 38.21
N GLY A 25 29.40 -27.47 38.08
CA GLY A 25 28.22 -26.98 38.80
C GLY A 25 28.24 -27.31 40.30
N ASP A 26 27.19 -27.99 40.77
CA ASP A 26 27.02 -28.46 42.16
C ASP A 26 27.87 -29.70 42.49
N ARG A 27 29.17 -29.68 42.17
CA ARG A 27 30.12 -30.79 42.40
C ARG A 27 29.66 -32.11 41.78
N MET A 28 29.25 -32.06 40.52
CA MET A 28 28.90 -33.24 39.72
C MET A 28 29.98 -33.52 38.69
N CYS A 29 30.31 -34.79 38.48
CA CYS A 29 31.09 -35.17 37.29
C CYS A 29 30.23 -34.96 36.03
N GLU A 30 30.88 -34.78 34.88
CA GLU A 30 30.20 -34.50 33.60
C GLU A 30 29.03 -35.46 33.30
N PRO A 31 29.15 -36.80 33.43
CA PRO A 31 28.01 -37.71 33.18
C PRO A 31 26.80 -37.45 34.08
N CYS A 32 27.03 -37.10 35.36
CA CYS A 32 25.96 -36.85 36.31
C CYS A 32 25.28 -35.50 36.05
N LEU A 33 26.05 -34.49 35.63
CA LEU A 33 25.50 -33.20 35.20
C LEU A 33 24.67 -33.38 33.93
N ARG A 34 25.21 -34.03 32.90
CA ARG A 34 24.50 -34.27 31.62
C ARG A 34 23.20 -35.02 31.78
N ALA A 35 23.15 -36.01 32.69
CA ALA A 35 21.92 -36.77 32.93
C ALA A 35 20.81 -35.97 33.66
N ARG A 36 21.13 -34.80 34.21
CA ARG A 36 20.23 -34.01 35.07
C ARG A 36 19.95 -32.61 34.53
N THR A 37 20.80 -32.09 33.65
CA THR A 37 20.65 -30.79 33.01
C THR A 37 19.89 -30.96 31.71
N VAL A 38 18.83 -30.15 31.55
CA VAL A 38 18.10 -30.00 30.30
C VAL A 38 18.41 -28.61 29.77
N LEU A 39 19.02 -28.53 28.59
CA LEU A 39 19.41 -27.28 27.96
C LEU A 39 18.17 -26.47 27.55
N ALA A 40 17.16 -27.13 26.99
CA ALA A 40 15.96 -26.46 26.54
C ALA A 40 14.67 -27.24 26.83
N LYS A 41 13.63 -26.49 27.18
CA LYS A 41 12.26 -27.00 27.28
C LYS A 41 11.47 -26.50 26.08
N VAL A 42 11.06 -27.45 25.24
CA VAL A 42 10.24 -27.22 24.06
C VAL A 42 8.91 -27.96 24.23
N PRO A 43 7.75 -27.31 24.09
CA PRO A 43 6.47 -28.01 24.14
C PRO A 43 6.29 -28.89 22.90
N GLU A 44 5.73 -30.09 23.09
CA GLU A 44 5.49 -31.01 21.97
C GLU A 44 4.45 -30.48 20.95
N ASN A 45 3.53 -29.62 21.40
CA ASN A 45 2.42 -29.14 20.57
C ASN A 45 2.11 -27.68 20.86
N ILE A 46 2.02 -26.87 19.82
CA ILE A 46 1.59 -25.48 19.91
C ILE A 46 0.47 -25.22 18.92
N PRO A 47 -0.69 -24.67 19.35
CA PRO A 47 -1.68 -24.17 18.43
C PRO A 47 -1.25 -22.83 17.83
N TRP A 48 -1.58 -22.61 16.56
CA TRP A 48 -1.53 -21.29 15.92
C TRP A 48 -2.81 -21.09 15.11
N VAL A 49 -3.24 -19.84 14.92
CA VAL A 49 -4.55 -19.57 14.30
C VAL A 49 -4.36 -18.88 12.96
N ARG A 50 -5.00 -19.42 11.92
CA ARG A 50 -5.02 -18.83 10.58
C ARG A 50 -6.44 -18.44 10.19
N CYS A 51 -6.60 -17.29 9.55
CA CYS A 51 -7.89 -16.84 9.06
C CYS A 51 -8.33 -17.73 7.90
N ALA A 52 -9.45 -18.43 8.05
CA ALA A 52 -9.98 -19.34 7.03
C ALA A 52 -10.49 -18.64 5.77
N ARG A 53 -10.48 -17.30 5.72
CA ARG A 53 -10.99 -16.49 4.60
C ARG A 53 -9.87 -15.81 3.80
N CYS A 54 -8.94 -15.13 4.47
CA CYS A 54 -7.88 -14.37 3.81
C CYS A 54 -6.46 -14.90 4.11
N GLY A 55 -6.33 -15.90 4.98
CA GLY A 55 -5.06 -16.58 5.21
C GLY A 55 -4.09 -15.89 6.15
N ILE A 56 -4.36 -14.65 6.60
CA ILE A 56 -3.54 -13.95 7.61
C ILE A 56 -3.55 -14.69 8.95
N VAL A 57 -2.53 -14.47 9.77
CA VAL A 57 -2.25 -15.27 10.97
C VAL A 57 -2.45 -14.44 12.23
N GLU A 58 -2.91 -15.08 13.30
CA GLU A 58 -2.99 -14.45 14.61
C GLU A 58 -1.69 -14.66 15.40
N ILE A 59 -0.98 -13.58 15.67
CA ILE A 59 0.22 -13.53 16.52
C ILE A 59 -0.09 -12.59 17.68
N ASP A 60 -0.03 -13.12 18.91
CA ASP A 60 -0.24 -12.35 20.15
C ASP A 60 -1.54 -11.53 20.18
N GLY A 61 -2.63 -12.10 19.66
CA GLY A 61 -3.93 -11.44 19.60
C GLY A 61 -4.07 -10.40 18.49
N LYS A 62 -3.04 -10.21 17.65
CA LYS A 62 -3.08 -9.36 16.46
C LYS A 62 -3.10 -10.22 15.20
N TRP A 63 -3.78 -9.72 14.18
CA TRP A 63 -3.89 -10.39 12.89
C TRP A 63 -2.96 -9.71 11.90
N GLU A 64 -1.99 -10.43 11.39
CA GLU A 64 -0.91 -9.86 10.58
C GLU A 64 -0.70 -10.69 9.31
N ASN A 65 -0.31 -10.00 8.24
CA ASN A 65 0.06 -10.64 6.99
C ASN A 65 1.55 -10.97 7.05
N THR A 66 1.86 -12.25 7.19
CA THR A 66 3.20 -12.76 7.51
C THR A 66 3.45 -14.04 6.73
N THR A 67 4.72 -14.40 6.57
CA THR A 67 5.13 -15.64 5.93
C THR A 67 5.05 -16.83 6.88
N GLU A 68 5.04 -18.06 6.35
CA GLU A 68 5.07 -19.25 7.21
C GLU A 68 6.37 -19.32 8.03
N ASP A 69 7.50 -18.88 7.48
CA ASP A 69 8.81 -18.89 8.16
C ASP A 69 8.80 -17.95 9.38
N GLU A 70 8.29 -16.74 9.23
CA GLU A 70 8.10 -15.79 10.33
C GLU A 70 7.16 -16.35 11.42
N VAL A 71 6.12 -17.11 11.04
CA VAL A 71 5.25 -17.79 12.00
C VAL A 71 6.01 -18.84 12.79
N TRP A 72 6.86 -19.65 12.13
CA TRP A 72 7.64 -20.68 12.81
C TRP A 72 8.64 -20.07 13.79
N ASP A 73 9.34 -19.02 13.36
CA ASP A 73 10.28 -18.29 14.20
C ASP A 73 9.57 -17.72 15.42
N GLU A 74 8.44 -17.03 15.24
CA GLU A 74 7.68 -16.46 16.36
C GLU A 74 7.16 -17.54 17.32
N LEU A 75 6.65 -18.66 16.81
CA LEU A 75 6.20 -19.78 17.64
C LEU A 75 7.35 -20.36 18.47
N LEU A 76 8.53 -20.49 17.88
CA LEU A 76 9.71 -21.00 18.56
C LEU A 76 10.20 -20.02 19.64
N HIS A 77 10.40 -18.76 19.29
CA HIS A 77 10.88 -17.73 20.21
C HIS A 77 9.97 -17.57 21.43
N ARG A 78 8.65 -17.71 21.27
CA ARG A 78 7.70 -17.54 22.38
C ARG A 78 7.61 -18.73 23.32
N ASN A 79 7.95 -19.93 22.86
CA ASN A 79 7.66 -21.17 23.58
C ASN A 79 8.90 -21.96 23.97
N LEU A 80 10.06 -21.63 23.42
CA LEU A 80 11.35 -22.17 23.83
C LEU A 80 11.79 -21.52 25.14
N ALA A 81 12.02 -22.33 26.18
CA ALA A 81 12.68 -21.88 27.41
C ALA A 81 14.07 -22.54 27.50
N VAL A 82 15.12 -21.73 27.42
CA VAL A 82 16.51 -22.18 27.56
C VAL A 82 16.93 -22.14 29.03
N HIS A 83 17.83 -23.01 29.43
CA HIS A 83 18.40 -23.06 30.78
C HIS A 83 19.04 -21.72 31.18
N ASP A 84 18.77 -21.25 32.40
CA ASP A 84 19.16 -19.90 32.86
C ASP A 84 20.68 -19.64 32.85
N GLN A 85 21.48 -20.69 32.96
CA GLN A 85 22.96 -20.62 32.94
C GLN A 85 23.59 -20.98 31.59
N ALA A 86 22.79 -21.15 30.54
CA ALA A 86 23.33 -21.46 29.22
C ALA A 86 23.92 -20.21 28.55
N GLU A 87 25.13 -20.34 28.05
CA GLU A 87 25.85 -19.33 27.27
C GLU A 87 26.08 -19.85 25.83
N ASP A 88 26.49 -18.96 24.91
CA ASP A 88 26.80 -19.30 23.51
C ASP A 88 25.73 -20.13 22.79
N ILE A 89 24.46 -19.73 22.96
CA ILE A 89 23.30 -20.47 22.42
C ILE A 89 23.28 -20.37 20.89
N GLN A 90 23.24 -21.52 20.22
CA GLN A 90 23.00 -21.63 18.78
C GLN A 90 21.72 -22.40 18.54
N LEU A 91 20.89 -21.90 17.63
CA LEU A 91 19.60 -22.51 17.32
C LEU A 91 19.43 -22.65 15.81
N ALA A 92 19.00 -23.82 15.39
CA ALA A 92 18.58 -24.12 14.04
C ALA A 92 17.21 -24.80 14.06
N MET A 93 16.36 -24.46 13.08
CA MET A 93 15.03 -25.04 12.93
C MET A 93 14.80 -25.44 11.47
N GLU A 94 14.25 -26.64 11.29
CA GLU A 94 13.79 -27.14 10.00
C GLU A 94 12.29 -27.47 10.07
N PRO A 95 11.42 -26.72 9.37
CA PRO A 95 9.99 -27.01 9.30
C PRO A 95 9.68 -28.08 8.23
N VAL A 96 8.96 -29.13 8.64
CA VAL A 96 8.46 -30.20 7.78
C VAL A 96 6.94 -30.23 7.82
N LYS A 97 6.31 -29.84 6.71
CA LYS A 97 4.84 -29.84 6.57
C LYS A 97 4.31 -31.27 6.44
N VAL A 98 3.54 -31.73 7.43
CA VAL A 98 2.91 -33.07 7.44
C VAL A 98 1.51 -33.03 6.83
N SER A 99 0.77 -31.94 7.06
CA SER A 99 -0.54 -31.68 6.45
C SER A 99 -0.80 -30.17 6.42
N ASP A 100 -1.90 -29.75 5.80
CA ASP A 100 -2.31 -28.34 5.83
C ASP A 100 -2.55 -27.79 7.24
N ARG A 101 -2.77 -28.67 8.23
CA ARG A 101 -2.99 -28.26 9.62
C ARG A 101 -1.86 -28.61 10.59
N HIS A 102 -0.82 -29.29 10.13
CA HIS A 102 0.24 -29.79 11.00
C HIS A 102 1.60 -29.62 10.34
N THR A 103 2.48 -28.89 11.03
CA THR A 103 3.89 -28.73 10.69
C THR A 103 4.71 -29.25 11.86
N LEU A 104 5.72 -30.08 11.57
CA LEU A 104 6.72 -30.48 12.55
C LEU A 104 7.91 -29.54 12.43
N LEU A 105 8.34 -28.97 13.55
CA LEU A 105 9.51 -28.13 13.66
C LEU A 105 10.60 -28.98 14.32
N HIS A 106 11.59 -29.37 13.53
CA HIS A 106 12.78 -30.04 14.03
C HIS A 106 13.75 -28.97 14.50
N ILE A 107 14.05 -28.97 15.79
CA ILE A 107 14.82 -27.91 16.44
C ILE A 107 16.12 -28.53 16.95
N GLN A 108 17.23 -27.96 16.55
CA GLN A 108 18.54 -28.26 17.11
C GLN A 108 18.99 -27.05 17.93
N ILE A 109 19.35 -27.30 19.19
CA ILE A 109 19.88 -26.27 20.08
C ILE A 109 21.19 -26.73 20.68
N GLU A 110 22.17 -25.84 20.61
CA GLU A 110 23.46 -25.99 21.25
C GLU A 110 23.66 -24.86 22.25
N GLY A 111 24.35 -25.15 23.34
CA GLY A 111 24.67 -24.15 24.35
C GLY A 111 25.69 -24.68 25.35
N VAL A 112 26.39 -23.76 26.02
CA VAL A 112 27.43 -24.10 26.98
C VAL A 112 26.91 -23.88 28.40
N ILE A 113 26.98 -24.90 29.24
CA ILE A 113 26.65 -24.81 30.67
C ILE A 113 27.86 -25.35 31.45
N ASP A 114 28.38 -24.58 32.39
CA ASP A 114 29.57 -24.94 33.18
C ASP A 114 30.78 -25.36 32.31
N ASN A 115 31.07 -24.64 31.22
CA ASN A 115 32.11 -24.96 30.23
C ASN A 115 31.96 -26.31 29.50
N LEU A 116 30.77 -26.91 29.55
CA LEU A 116 30.43 -28.12 28.82
C LEU A 116 29.44 -27.76 27.71
N LEU A 117 29.74 -28.20 26.48
CA LEU A 117 28.81 -28.08 25.36
C LEU A 117 27.68 -29.09 25.53
N PHE A 118 26.44 -28.59 25.50
CA PHE A 118 25.21 -29.36 25.43
C PHE A 118 24.63 -29.22 24.02
N GLN A 119 24.15 -30.33 23.47
CA GLN A 119 23.45 -30.39 22.19
C GLN A 119 22.17 -31.18 22.42
N GLU A 120 21.03 -30.60 22.06
CA GLU A 120 19.73 -31.25 22.17
C GLU A 120 18.95 -31.11 20.86
N GLU A 121 18.21 -32.16 20.53
CA GLU A 121 17.26 -32.18 19.42
C GLU A 121 15.85 -32.29 19.97
N HIS A 122 14.98 -31.40 19.52
CA HIS A 122 13.58 -31.36 19.90
C HIS A 122 12.69 -31.44 18.66
N THR A 123 11.49 -31.97 18.81
CA THR A 123 10.47 -31.94 17.76
C THR A 123 9.20 -31.33 18.33
N MET A 124 8.77 -30.23 17.71
CA MET A 124 7.60 -29.47 18.12
C MET A 124 6.55 -29.50 17.02
N ARG A 125 5.30 -29.75 17.36
CA ARG A 125 4.20 -29.82 16.39
C ARG A 125 3.34 -28.56 16.43
N ALA A 126 3.48 -27.74 15.40
CA ALA A 126 2.59 -26.60 15.18
C ALA A 126 1.25 -27.10 14.60
N ARG A 127 0.15 -26.86 15.32
CA ARG A 127 -1.21 -27.26 14.94
C ARG A 127 -2.01 -26.03 14.54
N MET A 128 -2.37 -25.94 13.26
CA MET A 128 -3.19 -24.84 12.76
C MET A 128 -4.65 -25.03 13.19
N ALA A 129 -5.19 -24.03 13.87
CA ALA A 129 -6.61 -23.83 14.09
C ALA A 129 -7.15 -22.78 13.10
N ASN A 130 -8.43 -22.92 12.75
CA ASN A 130 -9.12 -21.93 11.93
C ASN A 130 -9.69 -20.83 12.84
N GLY A 131 -9.36 -19.59 12.53
CA GLY A 131 -10.03 -18.40 13.05
C GLY A 131 -10.64 -17.58 11.91
N VAL A 132 -11.25 -16.45 12.25
CA VAL A 132 -11.68 -15.44 11.28
C VAL A 132 -11.25 -14.10 11.81
N CYS A 133 -10.41 -13.40 11.05
CA CYS A 133 -9.93 -12.08 11.45
C CYS A 133 -11.07 -11.06 11.51
N LEU A 134 -10.80 -9.93 12.16
CA LEU A 134 -11.77 -8.84 12.30
C LEU A 134 -12.29 -8.37 10.95
N THR A 135 -11.39 -8.14 9.98
CA THR A 135 -11.73 -7.71 8.61
C THR A 135 -12.72 -8.64 7.94
N CYS A 136 -12.45 -9.95 7.91
CA CYS A 136 -13.32 -10.93 7.27
C CYS A 136 -14.66 -11.07 7.97
N THR A 137 -14.67 -10.99 9.31
CA THR A 137 -15.91 -10.97 10.10
C THR A 137 -16.78 -9.76 9.76
N ARG A 138 -16.16 -8.57 9.67
CA ARG A 138 -16.85 -7.31 9.34
C ARG A 138 -17.37 -7.30 7.90
N ARG A 139 -16.56 -7.74 6.93
CA ARG A 139 -16.97 -7.89 5.51
C ARG A 139 -18.18 -8.82 5.39
N ALA A 140 -18.12 -10.00 6.02
CA ALA A 140 -19.23 -10.96 5.99
C ALA A 140 -20.52 -10.42 6.63
N GLY A 141 -20.38 -9.52 7.63
CA GLY A 141 -21.50 -8.83 8.27
C GLY A 141 -22.03 -7.60 7.52
N ASN A 142 -21.56 -7.31 6.29
CA ASN A 142 -21.86 -6.08 5.55
C ASN A 142 -21.62 -4.81 6.37
N TYR A 143 -20.61 -4.83 7.25
CA TYR A 143 -20.26 -3.68 8.06
C TYR A 143 -19.59 -2.61 7.20
N PHE A 144 -20.04 -1.37 7.34
CA PHE A 144 -19.40 -0.22 6.71
C PHE A 144 -19.59 1.06 7.50
N GLU A 145 -18.67 1.99 7.31
CA GLU A 145 -18.70 3.32 7.92
C GLU A 145 -18.79 4.44 6.90
N ALA A 146 -18.41 4.18 5.64
CA ALA A 146 -18.38 5.20 4.61
C ALA A 146 -18.86 4.67 3.25
N THR A 147 -19.47 5.56 2.47
CA THR A 147 -19.79 5.35 1.06
C THR A 147 -19.14 6.47 0.27
N VAL A 148 -18.28 6.12 -0.68
CA VAL A 148 -17.68 7.05 -1.63
C VAL A 148 -18.47 6.96 -2.94
N GLN A 149 -18.99 8.09 -3.40
CA GLN A 149 -19.77 8.20 -4.63
C GLN A 149 -18.93 8.92 -5.68
N LEU A 150 -18.54 8.20 -6.72
CA LEU A 150 -17.83 8.75 -7.86
C LEU A 150 -18.84 9.23 -8.88
N ARG A 151 -18.79 10.53 -9.20
CA ARG A 151 -19.63 11.19 -10.20
C ARG A 151 -18.76 12.09 -11.08
N SER A 152 -19.30 12.55 -12.20
CA SER A 152 -18.69 13.59 -13.03
C SER A 152 -19.59 14.81 -13.12
N SER A 153 -18.98 15.97 -13.30
CA SER A 153 -19.67 17.22 -13.63
C SER A 153 -20.02 17.22 -15.12
N ALA A 154 -21.24 17.65 -15.46
CA ALA A 154 -21.76 17.83 -16.81
C ALA A 154 -21.93 16.56 -17.70
N ARG A 155 -21.25 15.44 -17.43
CA ARG A 155 -21.43 14.18 -18.18
C ARG A 155 -21.37 12.94 -17.28
N ARG A 156 -21.63 11.77 -17.89
CA ARG A 156 -21.37 10.48 -17.23
C ARG A 156 -19.88 10.14 -17.35
N LEU A 157 -19.35 9.49 -16.32
CA LEU A 157 -18.03 8.84 -16.38
C LEU A 157 -18.11 7.65 -17.34
N SER A 158 -17.06 7.46 -18.15
CA SER A 158 -16.88 6.22 -18.90
C SER A 158 -16.43 5.08 -17.99
N GLU A 159 -16.53 3.83 -18.45
CA GLU A 159 -16.04 2.67 -17.71
C GLU A 159 -14.52 2.72 -17.49
N ASP A 160 -13.77 3.21 -18.49
CA ASP A 160 -12.32 3.39 -18.40
C ASP A 160 -11.94 4.44 -17.35
N GLU A 161 -12.66 5.56 -17.30
CA GLU A 161 -12.47 6.58 -16.27
C GLU A 161 -12.74 6.02 -14.88
N PHE A 162 -13.85 5.30 -14.71
CA PHE A 162 -14.15 4.65 -13.44
C PHE A 162 -13.04 3.68 -13.03
N THR A 163 -12.59 2.82 -13.95
CA THR A 163 -11.55 1.82 -13.69
C THR A 163 -10.25 2.49 -13.23
N ARG A 164 -9.84 3.59 -13.90
CA ARG A 164 -8.67 4.39 -13.49
C ARG A 164 -8.84 5.00 -12.10
N LEU A 165 -9.98 5.64 -11.82
CA LEU A 165 -10.25 6.21 -10.50
C LEU A 165 -10.26 5.13 -9.41
N ARG A 166 -10.83 3.95 -9.68
CA ARG A 166 -10.89 2.84 -8.73
C ARG A 166 -9.52 2.22 -8.47
N ALA A 167 -8.65 2.12 -9.48
CA ALA A 167 -7.29 1.61 -9.30
C ALA A 167 -6.52 2.43 -8.25
N THR A 168 -6.74 3.74 -8.18
CA THR A 168 -6.09 4.59 -7.18
C THR A 168 -6.47 4.27 -5.73
N LEU A 169 -7.58 3.56 -5.48
CA LEU A 169 -7.92 3.10 -4.14
C LEU A 169 -6.90 2.06 -3.64
N GLU A 170 -6.41 1.19 -4.52
CA GLU A 170 -5.35 0.22 -4.19
C GLU A 170 -4.03 0.93 -3.89
N GLU A 171 -3.70 1.98 -4.65
CA GLU A 171 -2.52 2.80 -4.36
C GLU A 171 -2.61 3.47 -2.98
N VAL A 172 -3.79 3.96 -2.61
CA VAL A 172 -4.03 4.56 -1.29
C VAL A 172 -3.95 3.51 -0.19
N LEU A 173 -4.52 2.31 -0.41
CA LEU A 173 -4.42 1.20 0.54
C LEU A 173 -2.96 0.80 0.78
N ASN A 174 -2.16 0.68 -0.29
CA ASN A 174 -0.74 0.30 -0.20
C ASN A 174 0.13 1.36 0.50
N LYS A 175 -0.30 2.63 0.53
CA LYS A 175 0.42 3.73 1.21
C LYS A 175 0.03 3.89 2.68
N LEU A 176 -1.10 3.31 3.10
CA LEU A 176 -1.61 3.43 4.46
C LEU A 176 -1.19 2.22 5.30
N SER A 177 -1.24 2.37 6.64
CA SER A 177 -0.97 1.27 7.57
C SER A 177 -1.99 0.13 7.43
N ASP A 178 -1.61 -1.07 7.85
CA ASP A 178 -2.47 -2.26 7.93
C ASP A 178 -3.56 -2.14 9.02
N ASP A 179 -4.52 -1.22 8.83
CA ASP A 179 -5.72 -1.13 9.66
C ASP A 179 -6.73 -2.21 9.20
N PRO A 180 -7.18 -3.13 10.08
CA PRO A 180 -8.17 -4.14 9.74
C PRO A 180 -9.50 -3.60 9.19
N MET A 181 -9.79 -2.31 9.40
CA MET A 181 -10.97 -1.61 8.89
C MET A 181 -10.79 -1.06 7.47
N PHE A 182 -9.60 -1.12 6.89
CA PHE A 182 -9.31 -0.66 5.53
C PHE A 182 -9.68 -1.74 4.51
N PHE A 183 -10.98 -1.83 4.26
CA PHE A 183 -11.52 -2.76 3.28
C PHE A 183 -12.74 -2.23 2.53
N ILE A 184 -12.97 -2.82 1.36
CA ILE A 184 -14.17 -2.64 0.56
C ILE A 184 -15.22 -3.67 1.00
N THR A 185 -16.42 -3.18 1.30
CA THR A 185 -17.59 -4.01 1.67
C THR A 185 -18.36 -4.42 0.43
N SER A 186 -18.64 -3.46 -0.44
CA SER A 186 -19.33 -3.65 -1.71
C SER A 186 -19.02 -2.48 -2.64
N GLU A 187 -19.10 -2.71 -3.94
CA GLU A 187 -18.90 -1.67 -4.92
C GLU A 187 -19.69 -1.97 -6.21
N GLY A 188 -20.10 -0.94 -6.94
CA GLY A 188 -20.88 -1.15 -8.17
C GLY A 188 -21.35 0.12 -8.87
N GLN A 189 -21.72 -0.05 -10.15
CA GLN A 189 -22.37 1.01 -10.94
C GLN A 189 -23.76 1.32 -10.37
N VAL A 190 -24.09 2.59 -10.32
CA VAL A 190 -25.40 3.12 -9.90
C VAL A 190 -25.88 4.16 -10.90
N THR A 191 -27.14 4.57 -10.80
CA THR A 191 -27.67 5.63 -11.66
C THR A 191 -26.86 6.92 -11.48
N GLY A 192 -26.11 7.30 -12.53
CA GLY A 192 -25.32 8.53 -12.55
C GLY A 192 -23.86 8.39 -12.12
N GLY A 193 -23.37 7.20 -11.77
CA GLY A 193 -21.95 6.97 -11.50
C GLY A 193 -21.66 5.64 -10.82
N TYR A 194 -20.74 5.64 -9.87
CA TYR A 194 -20.29 4.43 -9.18
C TYR A 194 -20.18 4.67 -7.68
N ASP A 195 -20.56 3.67 -6.88
CA ASP A 195 -20.49 3.76 -5.41
C ASP A 195 -19.55 2.68 -4.87
N VAL A 196 -18.67 3.07 -3.95
CA VAL A 196 -17.76 2.17 -3.23
C VAL A 196 -18.04 2.29 -1.74
N VAL A 197 -18.32 1.17 -1.09
CA VAL A 197 -18.67 1.11 0.33
C VAL A 197 -17.47 0.60 1.11
N LEU A 198 -17.03 1.38 2.10
CA LEU A 198 -15.78 1.18 2.81
C LEU A 198 -15.99 0.95 4.32
N GLY A 199 -15.15 0.10 4.89
CA GLY A 199 -15.12 -0.22 6.32
C GLY A 199 -14.70 0.95 7.21
N SER A 200 -14.03 1.97 6.66
CA SER A 200 -13.46 3.09 7.41
C SER A 200 -13.72 4.45 6.77
N LYS A 201 -14.06 5.44 7.60
CA LYS A 201 -14.14 6.86 7.20
C LYS A 201 -12.76 7.45 6.87
N GLY A 202 -11.71 6.98 7.55
CA GLY A 202 -10.34 7.45 7.33
C GLY A 202 -9.88 7.13 5.90
N LEU A 203 -10.10 5.89 5.48
CA LEU A 203 -9.80 5.42 4.12
C LEU A 203 -10.59 6.23 3.06
N ALA A 204 -11.90 6.42 3.27
CA ALA A 204 -12.74 7.20 2.36
C ALA A 204 -12.21 8.63 2.14
N ARG A 205 -11.80 9.30 3.23
CA ARG A 205 -11.24 10.66 3.15
C ARG A 205 -9.86 10.70 2.52
N ALA A 206 -9.02 9.71 2.80
CA ALA A 206 -7.70 9.59 2.18
C ALA A 206 -7.84 9.44 0.67
N TRP A 207 -8.72 8.54 0.23
CA TRP A 207 -8.98 8.35 -1.19
C TRP A 207 -9.62 9.58 -1.84
N GLY A 208 -10.61 10.21 -1.20
CA GLY A 208 -11.21 11.46 -1.71
C GLY A 208 -10.19 12.59 -1.91
N ARG A 209 -9.23 12.77 -0.99
CA ARG A 209 -8.15 13.75 -1.16
C ARG A 209 -7.22 13.40 -2.31
N HIS A 210 -6.87 12.11 -2.45
CA HIS A 210 -6.04 11.64 -3.55
C HIS A 210 -6.72 11.90 -4.91
N LEU A 211 -8.01 11.59 -5.04
CA LEU A 211 -8.79 11.87 -6.25
C LEU A 211 -8.76 13.36 -6.65
N VAL A 212 -8.93 14.27 -5.69
CA VAL A 212 -8.87 15.72 -5.95
C VAL A 212 -7.46 16.18 -6.34
N SER A 213 -6.43 15.61 -5.71
CA SER A 213 -5.03 15.94 -6.01
C SER A 213 -4.66 15.55 -7.45
N GLU A 214 -5.02 14.33 -7.88
CA GLU A 214 -4.62 13.79 -9.17
C GLU A 214 -5.53 14.23 -10.33
N TYR A 215 -6.85 14.22 -10.10
CA TYR A 215 -7.85 14.41 -11.16
C TYR A 215 -8.64 15.71 -11.03
N GLY A 216 -8.33 16.54 -10.04
CA GLY A 216 -9.10 17.74 -9.72
C GLY A 216 -10.51 17.40 -9.25
N GLY A 217 -11.40 18.39 -9.27
CA GLY A 217 -12.79 18.26 -8.87
C GLY A 217 -13.02 18.54 -7.39
N MET A 218 -14.24 18.25 -6.95
CA MET A 218 -14.70 18.59 -5.61
C MET A 218 -15.16 17.36 -4.84
N VAL A 219 -14.98 17.40 -3.52
CA VAL A 219 -15.51 16.42 -2.59
C VAL A 219 -16.52 17.10 -1.67
N VAL A 220 -17.69 16.48 -1.53
CA VAL A 220 -18.72 16.88 -0.55
C VAL A 220 -18.90 15.75 0.46
N GLU A 221 -18.70 16.06 1.73
CA GLU A 221 -18.90 15.12 2.84
C GLU A 221 -20.24 15.39 3.54
N THR A 222 -20.98 14.33 3.83
CA THR A 222 -22.18 14.35 4.68
C THR A 222 -22.12 13.21 5.69
N ASN A 223 -22.64 13.41 6.89
CA ASN A 223 -22.70 12.37 7.92
C ASN A 223 -24.15 12.13 8.33
N SER A 224 -24.52 10.86 8.49
CA SER A 224 -25.83 10.45 9.01
C SER A 224 -25.66 9.62 10.27
N THR A 225 -26.48 9.85 11.30
CA THR A 225 -26.47 9.06 12.53
C THR A 225 -27.30 7.80 12.32
N VAL A 226 -26.68 6.62 12.55
CA VAL A 226 -27.33 5.31 12.40
C VAL A 226 -27.67 4.64 13.72
N GLY A 227 -27.16 5.17 14.84
CA GLY A 227 -27.45 4.66 16.16
C GLY A 227 -26.61 5.32 17.23
N ARG A 228 -26.66 4.78 18.44
CA ARG A 228 -25.90 5.26 19.59
C ARG A 228 -25.29 4.07 20.32
N LYS A 229 -24.00 4.14 20.63
CA LYS A 229 -23.25 3.11 21.35
C LYS A 229 -22.47 3.78 22.47
N ASP A 230 -22.63 3.31 23.70
CA ASP A 230 -21.93 3.84 24.88
C ASP A 230 -22.09 5.37 25.05
N GLY A 231 -23.27 5.89 24.70
CA GLY A 231 -23.59 7.32 24.75
C GLY A 231 -23.05 8.15 23.58
N VAL A 232 -22.27 7.57 22.68
CA VAL A 232 -21.68 8.21 21.48
C VAL A 232 -22.48 7.84 20.24
N ASP A 233 -22.73 8.83 19.37
CA ASP A 233 -23.43 8.63 18.11
C ASP A 233 -22.56 7.83 17.12
N VAL A 234 -23.11 6.74 16.62
CA VAL A 234 -22.52 5.97 15.51
C VAL A 234 -23.02 6.60 14.23
N THR A 235 -22.09 7.16 13.45
CA THR A 235 -22.40 7.85 12.19
C THR A 235 -21.84 7.11 10.98
N ARG A 236 -22.45 7.30 9.81
CA ARG A 236 -21.94 6.88 8.50
C ARG A 236 -21.63 8.10 7.65
N LEU A 237 -20.50 8.05 6.96
CA LEU A 237 -20.01 9.09 6.05
C LEU A 237 -20.48 8.80 4.62
N THR A 238 -21.05 9.79 3.94
CA THR A 238 -21.17 9.77 2.47
C THR A 238 -20.26 10.83 1.91
N LEU A 239 -19.32 10.41 1.06
CA LEU A 239 -18.32 11.26 0.43
C LEU A 239 -18.58 11.26 -1.08
N LEU A 240 -19.09 12.37 -1.60
CA LEU A 240 -19.40 12.54 -3.01
C LEU A 240 -18.25 13.26 -3.71
N TYR A 241 -17.54 12.53 -4.58
CA TYR A 241 -16.54 13.08 -5.48
C TYR A 241 -17.16 13.41 -6.84
N ARG A 242 -16.89 14.61 -7.35
CA ARG A 242 -17.29 15.04 -8.70
C ARG A 242 -16.05 15.36 -9.54
N LYS A 243 -15.69 14.47 -10.46
CA LYS A 243 -14.62 14.68 -11.44
C LYS A 243 -15.04 15.77 -12.45
N PRO A 244 -14.17 16.74 -12.76
CA PRO A 244 -14.44 17.68 -13.86
C PRO A 244 -14.53 16.94 -15.21
N GLY A 245 -15.26 17.54 -16.16
CA GLY A 245 -15.41 16.99 -17.51
C GLY A 245 -14.18 17.18 -18.42
N TYR A 246 -13.11 17.78 -17.90
CA TYR A 246 -11.85 18.13 -18.56
C TYR A 246 -10.66 17.76 -17.65
N GLU A 247 -9.47 17.68 -18.24
CA GLU A 247 -8.21 17.35 -17.58
C GLU A 247 -7.16 18.48 -17.72
N ILE A 248 -6.00 18.31 -17.07
CA ILE A 248 -4.87 19.22 -17.27
C ILE A 248 -4.44 19.15 -18.74
N GLY A 249 -4.27 20.31 -19.35
CA GLY A 249 -3.91 20.46 -20.76
C GLY A 249 -5.09 20.51 -21.74
N ASP A 250 -6.30 20.15 -21.32
CA ASP A 250 -7.52 20.32 -22.13
C ASP A 250 -7.82 21.81 -22.38
N ILE A 251 -8.70 22.09 -23.35
CA ILE A 251 -9.07 23.44 -23.73
C ILE A 251 -10.51 23.71 -23.30
N VAL A 252 -10.69 24.73 -22.47
CA VAL A 252 -12.00 25.12 -21.94
C VAL A 252 -12.29 26.60 -22.20
N GLN A 253 -13.55 26.90 -22.48
CA GLN A 253 -14.06 28.26 -22.50
C GLN A 253 -14.59 28.63 -21.12
N TRP A 254 -14.05 29.69 -20.54
CA TRP A 254 -14.45 30.21 -19.24
C TRP A 254 -14.36 31.74 -19.22
N ARG A 255 -15.41 32.41 -18.73
CA ARG A 255 -15.54 33.88 -18.71
C ARG A 255 -15.22 34.53 -20.08
N ASN A 256 -15.80 33.98 -21.15
CA ASN A 256 -15.64 34.44 -22.55
C ASN A 256 -14.20 34.38 -23.08
N HIS A 257 -13.33 33.61 -22.46
CA HIS A 257 -11.95 33.41 -22.89
C HIS A 257 -11.63 31.93 -22.98
N ILE A 258 -10.63 31.59 -23.79
CA ILE A 258 -10.13 30.23 -23.96
C ILE A 258 -8.95 30.04 -23.01
N TRP A 259 -9.05 29.00 -22.19
CA TRP A 259 -8.10 28.66 -21.15
C TRP A 259 -7.69 27.19 -21.25
N ARG A 260 -6.53 26.89 -20.69
CA ARG A 260 -6.05 25.54 -20.45
C ARG A 260 -5.79 25.35 -18.96
N PRO A 261 -6.38 24.35 -18.27
CA PRO A 261 -6.01 24.04 -16.89
C PRO A 261 -4.56 23.53 -16.84
N SER A 262 -3.70 24.14 -16.03
CA SER A 262 -2.30 23.72 -15.90
C SER A 262 -1.97 22.99 -14.61
N SER A 263 -2.72 23.21 -13.53
CA SER A 263 -2.58 22.42 -12.31
C SER A 263 -3.85 22.42 -11.47
N TRP A 264 -4.06 21.35 -10.72
CA TRP A 264 -5.10 21.29 -9.70
C TRP A 264 -4.67 22.01 -8.43
N THR A 265 -5.65 22.59 -7.75
CA THR A 265 -5.51 23.15 -6.42
C THR A 265 -6.62 22.59 -5.54
N LYS A 266 -6.53 22.80 -4.23
CA LYS A 266 -7.56 22.34 -3.29
C LYS A 266 -8.96 22.87 -3.64
N ASP A 267 -9.06 24.13 -4.07
CA ASP A 267 -10.34 24.84 -4.24
C ASP A 267 -10.67 25.12 -5.72
N GLY A 268 -9.89 24.61 -6.67
CA GLY A 268 -10.07 24.90 -8.09
C GLY A 268 -8.88 24.47 -8.96
N ALA A 269 -8.61 25.21 -10.03
CA ALA A 269 -7.47 25.00 -10.91
C ALA A 269 -6.71 26.31 -11.20
N ILE A 270 -5.43 26.18 -11.53
CA ILE A 270 -4.69 27.25 -12.19
C ILE A 270 -4.96 27.14 -13.69
N MET A 271 -5.42 28.24 -14.27
CA MET A 271 -5.81 28.36 -15.68
C MET A 271 -4.80 29.23 -16.41
N GLU A 272 -4.41 28.84 -17.61
CA GLU A 272 -3.53 29.61 -18.49
C GLU A 272 -4.28 30.04 -19.74
N ARG A 273 -4.18 31.32 -20.07
CA ARG A 273 -4.93 31.91 -21.18
C ARG A 273 -4.26 31.54 -22.51
N VAL A 274 -5.06 31.19 -23.51
CA VAL A 274 -4.52 30.73 -24.82
C VAL A 274 -3.96 31.88 -25.66
N ASP A 275 -4.61 33.04 -25.64
CA ASP A 275 -4.29 34.17 -26.53
C ASP A 275 -3.18 35.10 -26.01
N ARG A 276 -2.81 35.02 -24.73
CA ARG A 276 -1.72 35.82 -24.13
C ARG A 276 -1.15 35.17 -22.88
N ARG A 277 0.05 35.60 -22.49
CA ARG A 277 0.73 35.14 -21.27
C ARG A 277 0.04 35.64 -19.99
N GLU A 278 -0.96 34.90 -19.55
CA GLU A 278 -1.71 35.18 -18.33
C GLU A 278 -2.06 33.87 -17.62
N ARG A 279 -1.90 33.85 -16.30
CA ARG A 279 -2.31 32.74 -15.43
C ARG A 279 -3.23 33.28 -14.35
N THR A 280 -4.27 32.52 -14.02
CA THR A 280 -5.22 32.90 -12.95
C THR A 280 -5.76 31.67 -12.25
N GLY A 281 -6.14 31.82 -10.98
CA GLY A 281 -6.87 30.79 -10.26
C GLY A 281 -8.36 30.85 -10.59
N ALA A 282 -8.98 29.69 -10.79
CA ALA A 282 -10.42 29.56 -10.98
C ALA A 282 -10.98 28.55 -9.98
N SER A 283 -11.99 28.94 -9.20
CA SER A 283 -12.60 28.05 -8.21
C SER A 283 -13.41 26.92 -8.88
N TRP A 284 -13.62 25.80 -8.19
CA TRP A 284 -14.49 24.73 -8.72
C TRP A 284 -15.88 25.24 -9.07
N ARG A 285 -16.43 26.14 -8.25
CA ARG A 285 -17.73 26.78 -8.51
C ARG A 285 -17.74 27.63 -9.79
N ASP A 286 -16.67 28.37 -10.04
CA ASP A 286 -16.53 29.14 -11.29
C ASP A 286 -16.42 28.23 -12.50
N LEU A 287 -15.73 27.10 -12.34
CA LEU A 287 -15.46 26.17 -13.42
C LEU A 287 -16.60 25.19 -13.71
N GLU A 288 -17.66 25.14 -12.90
CA GLU A 288 -18.89 24.40 -13.21
C GLU A 288 -19.52 24.88 -14.53
N GLN A 289 -19.32 26.15 -14.89
CA GLN A 289 -19.82 26.75 -16.13
C GLN A 289 -18.81 26.68 -17.28
N ALA A 290 -17.63 26.11 -17.06
CA ALA A 290 -16.62 25.98 -18.10
C ALA A 290 -17.12 25.01 -19.17
N LYS A 291 -17.05 25.43 -20.44
CA LYS A 291 -17.39 24.59 -21.58
C LYS A 291 -16.11 23.98 -22.14
N VAL A 292 -16.05 22.65 -22.24
CA VAL A 292 -14.94 21.98 -22.92
C VAL A 292 -15.04 22.25 -24.41
N LEU A 293 -13.95 22.77 -25.00
CA LEU A 293 -13.84 23.03 -26.43
C LEU A 293 -13.11 21.92 -27.16
N ALA A 294 -12.03 21.40 -26.56
CA ALA A 294 -11.27 20.26 -27.08
C ALA A 294 -10.56 19.54 -25.92
N GLN A 295 -10.46 18.21 -26.02
CA GLN A 295 -9.64 17.40 -25.14
C GLN A 295 -8.21 17.26 -25.70
N ARG A 296 -7.23 16.99 -24.85
CA ARG A 296 -5.81 16.91 -25.24
C ARG A 296 -5.55 15.89 -26.36
N HIS A 297 -6.27 14.77 -26.37
CA HIS A 297 -6.13 13.74 -27.41
C HIS A 297 -6.73 14.14 -28.76
N GLU A 298 -7.54 15.21 -28.81
CA GLU A 298 -8.11 15.76 -30.03
C GLU A 298 -7.20 16.81 -30.69
N LEU A 299 -6.08 17.17 -30.03
CA LEU A 299 -5.16 18.18 -30.52
C LEU A 299 -4.27 17.64 -31.64
N SER A 300 -4.05 18.47 -32.65
CA SER A 300 -3.25 18.14 -33.82
C SER A 300 -1.85 18.75 -33.69
N SER A 301 -0.83 17.89 -33.72
CA SER A 301 0.56 18.36 -33.88
C SER A 301 0.86 18.57 -35.35
N VAL A 302 1.39 19.74 -35.71
CA VAL A 302 1.74 20.09 -37.10
C VAL A 302 3.17 20.62 -37.19
N GLU A 303 3.80 20.38 -38.33
CA GLU A 303 5.06 21.02 -38.69
C GLU A 303 4.75 22.27 -39.52
N PHE A 304 5.36 23.40 -39.16
CA PHE A 304 5.28 24.62 -39.96
C PHE A 304 6.26 24.51 -41.15
N ILE A 305 5.73 24.66 -42.36
CA ILE A 305 6.51 24.65 -43.60
C ILE A 305 7.24 25.99 -43.76
N ASN A 306 6.51 27.07 -43.48
CA ASN A 306 7.04 28.43 -43.37
C ASN A 306 6.52 29.05 -42.08
N GLU A 307 7.32 29.92 -41.46
CA GLU A 307 6.91 30.71 -40.31
C GLU A 307 7.55 32.09 -40.34
N ASP A 308 6.77 33.10 -39.96
CA ASP A 308 7.26 34.44 -39.68
C ASP A 308 7.13 34.78 -38.18
N ALA A 309 7.22 36.06 -37.81
CA ALA A 309 7.14 36.48 -36.42
C ALA A 309 5.75 36.27 -35.76
N SER A 310 4.70 35.98 -36.54
CA SER A 310 3.31 35.97 -36.07
C SER A 310 2.41 34.90 -36.70
N VAL A 311 2.79 34.35 -37.86
CA VAL A 311 2.01 33.38 -38.63
C VAL A 311 2.87 32.18 -39.00
N GLY A 312 2.31 30.98 -38.82
CA GLY A 312 2.88 29.72 -39.30
C GLY A 312 1.98 29.11 -40.37
N GLU A 313 2.57 28.75 -41.51
CA GLU A 313 1.92 28.02 -42.61
C GLU A 313 2.19 26.53 -42.44
N PHE A 314 1.17 25.70 -42.58
CA PHE A 314 1.26 24.25 -42.40
C PHE A 314 0.35 23.54 -43.38
N LEU A 315 0.54 22.23 -43.50
CA LEU A 315 -0.33 21.35 -44.28
C LEU A 315 -1.43 20.82 -43.36
N ASP A 316 -2.70 21.15 -43.63
CA ASP A 316 -3.82 20.68 -42.83
C ASP A 316 -3.87 19.15 -42.83
N PRO A 317 -3.79 18.48 -41.66
CA PRO A 317 -3.72 17.02 -41.59
C PRO A 317 -5.00 16.31 -42.08
N ASN A 318 -6.14 17.01 -42.13
CA ASN A 318 -7.41 16.45 -42.57
C ASN A 318 -7.64 16.62 -44.07
N THR A 319 -7.18 17.74 -44.65
CA THR A 319 -7.48 18.10 -46.05
C THR A 319 -6.27 18.05 -46.97
N TRP A 320 -5.06 18.01 -46.42
CA TRP A 320 -3.79 18.09 -47.14
C TRP A 320 -3.66 19.35 -48.00
N ALA A 321 -4.39 20.41 -47.65
CA ALA A 321 -4.26 21.73 -48.24
C ALA A 321 -3.37 22.62 -47.36
N MET A 322 -2.70 23.59 -47.99
CA MET A 322 -1.96 24.62 -47.25
C MET A 322 -2.95 25.49 -46.47
N ASP A 323 -2.69 25.67 -45.19
CA ASP A 323 -3.41 26.60 -44.32
C ASP A 323 -2.42 27.36 -43.43
N HIS A 324 -2.92 28.34 -42.67
CA HIS A 324 -2.09 29.20 -41.83
C HIS A 324 -2.78 29.46 -40.49
N VAL A 325 -1.97 29.71 -39.48
CA VAL A 325 -2.46 30.02 -38.13
C VAL A 325 -1.60 31.10 -37.49
N ARG A 326 -2.23 31.92 -36.65
CA ARG A 326 -1.49 32.85 -35.79
C ARG A 326 -0.70 32.05 -34.77
N LEU A 327 0.61 32.29 -34.69
CA LEU A 327 1.50 31.64 -33.73
C LEU A 327 1.16 32.07 -32.29
N PRO A 328 1.25 31.14 -31.32
CA PRO A 328 1.01 31.46 -29.92
C PRO A 328 2.12 32.36 -29.36
N PHE A 329 1.85 33.06 -28.26
CA PHE A 329 2.78 34.03 -27.67
C PHE A 329 4.10 33.43 -27.17
N ASP A 330 4.16 32.11 -26.99
CA ASP A 330 5.33 31.35 -26.52
C ASP A 330 6.06 30.63 -27.66
N HIS A 331 5.70 30.89 -28.92
CA HIS A 331 6.30 30.21 -30.07
C HIS A 331 7.80 30.47 -30.18
N THR A 332 8.53 29.41 -30.51
CA THR A 332 9.95 29.44 -30.83
C THR A 332 10.15 28.87 -32.22
N PRO A 333 10.93 29.53 -33.11
CA PRO A 333 11.16 29.02 -34.46
C PRO A 333 11.64 27.56 -34.48
N GLY A 334 11.08 26.76 -35.38
CA GLY A 334 11.34 25.33 -35.53
C GLY A 334 10.55 24.42 -34.58
N ARG A 335 9.74 24.96 -33.66
CA ARG A 335 8.87 24.15 -32.78
C ARG A 335 7.62 23.72 -33.54
N LYS A 336 7.21 22.45 -33.36
CA LYS A 336 5.92 21.96 -33.89
C LYS A 336 4.76 22.76 -33.30
N GLY A 337 3.77 23.07 -34.13
CA GLY A 337 2.51 23.68 -33.68
C GLY A 337 1.63 22.65 -33.00
N LEU A 338 0.93 23.07 -31.95
CA LEU A 338 -0.17 22.31 -31.33
C LEU A 338 -1.46 23.05 -31.62
N LEU A 339 -2.34 22.45 -32.42
CA LEU A 339 -3.53 23.11 -32.95
C LEU A 339 -4.82 22.42 -32.52
N MET A 340 -5.90 23.20 -32.46
CA MET A 340 -7.27 22.71 -32.39
C MET A 340 -8.14 23.40 -33.45
N ARG A 341 -9.25 22.77 -33.81
CA ARG A 341 -10.30 23.41 -34.61
C ARG A 341 -11.24 24.21 -33.70
N HIS A 342 -11.53 25.46 -34.07
CA HIS A 342 -12.44 26.34 -33.36
C HIS A 342 -13.15 27.26 -34.36
N ASP A 343 -14.49 27.25 -34.39
CA ASP A 343 -15.32 28.04 -35.31
C ASP A 343 -14.85 27.95 -36.79
N ASP A 344 -14.67 26.72 -37.29
CA ASP A 344 -14.19 26.40 -38.64
C ASP A 344 -12.76 26.88 -38.99
N ALA A 345 -12.03 27.44 -38.03
CA ALA A 345 -10.64 27.87 -38.19
C ALA A 345 -9.69 27.03 -37.31
N TRP A 346 -8.41 27.07 -37.66
CA TRP A 346 -7.35 26.54 -36.79
C TRP A 346 -6.97 27.58 -35.74
N LEU A 347 -6.78 27.12 -34.51
CA LEU A 347 -6.26 27.91 -33.40
C LEU A 347 -4.99 27.24 -32.88
N ALA A 348 -3.87 27.98 -32.88
CA ALA A 348 -2.65 27.51 -32.27
C ALA A 348 -2.67 27.75 -30.76
N LEU A 349 -2.20 26.75 -30.02
CA LEU A 349 -2.22 26.72 -28.58
C LEU A 349 -0.80 26.98 -28.03
N PRO A 350 -0.66 27.74 -26.93
CA PRO A 350 0.61 27.80 -26.21
C PRO A 350 0.95 26.42 -25.66
N PHE A 351 2.23 26.09 -25.60
CA PHE A 351 2.70 24.78 -25.19
C PHE A 351 2.73 24.67 -23.66
N MET A 352 2.32 23.53 -23.12
CA MET A 352 2.42 23.18 -21.71
C MET A 352 3.38 22.01 -21.51
N ALA A 353 3.91 21.85 -20.30
CA ALA A 353 4.76 20.70 -19.97
C ALA A 353 4.08 19.34 -20.26
N VAL A 354 2.74 19.28 -20.13
CA VAL A 354 1.95 18.08 -20.43
C VAL A 354 1.80 17.78 -21.92
N ASP A 355 2.26 18.66 -22.81
CA ASP A 355 2.24 18.45 -24.26
C ASP A 355 3.58 17.92 -24.80
N GLU A 356 4.62 17.87 -23.95
CA GLU A 356 5.88 17.23 -24.33
C GLU A 356 5.61 15.74 -24.61
N PRO A 357 6.09 15.21 -25.74
CA PRO A 357 5.96 13.79 -26.01
C PRO A 357 6.64 13.02 -24.89
N GLU A 358 5.97 12.00 -24.34
CA GLU A 358 6.58 11.09 -23.37
C GLU A 358 7.89 10.58 -23.99
N THR A 359 9.02 10.88 -23.35
CA THR A 359 10.30 10.27 -23.73
C THR A 359 10.15 8.79 -23.48
N VAL A 360 9.91 8.03 -24.55
CA VAL A 360 9.99 6.57 -24.51
C VAL A 360 11.46 6.27 -24.23
N GLU A 361 11.81 6.09 -22.96
CA GLU A 361 13.04 5.40 -22.61
C GLU A 361 12.89 3.99 -23.18
N GLU A 362 13.59 3.73 -24.29
CA GLU A 362 13.75 2.38 -24.84
C GLU A 362 14.47 1.54 -23.78
N SER A 363 13.69 0.82 -22.96
CA SER A 363 14.16 -0.16 -21.97
C SER A 363 14.32 -1.54 -22.58
#